data_AF-E9E7K7-F1
#
_entry.id   AF-E9E7K7-F1
#
_cell.length_a   1.000
_cell.length_b   1.000
_cell.length_c   1.000
_cell.angle_alpha   90.00
_cell.angle_beta   90.00
_cell.angle_gamma   90.00
#
_symmetry.space_group_name_H-M   'P 1'
#
loop_
_entity.id
_entity.type
_entity.pdbx_description
1 polymer ?
#
loop_
_entity_poly.entity_id
_entity_poly.type
_entity_poly.pdbx_seq_one_letter_code
_entity_poly.pdbx_strand_id
1 'polypeptide(L)'
;MVGWHERSWGYRGDEGQAFAEGRDADYDAKYDENAVIGCGINFDEHIAFYTRDEVVLGKAFTDIKGKLYPAVSVDECMVGSRVSTKFWVGETTNFMYKGSLTAPGTLTRPWQMEPQPPTSSLIQTWLQSLDSFATCAILPLDLS
;
A
#
# COMPACT_ATOMS: atom_id res chain seq x y z
N MET A 1 -8.31 -6.94 -11.00
CA MET A 1 -7.20 -6.46 -10.14
C MET A 1 -7.53 -6.74 -8.68
N VAL A 2 -6.56 -6.85 -7.77
CA VAL A 2 -6.90 -7.06 -6.36
C VAL A 2 -7.63 -5.82 -5.82
N GLY A 3 -8.66 -6.02 -5.00
CA GLY A 3 -9.57 -4.96 -4.54
C GLY A 3 -10.91 -4.91 -5.30
N TRP A 4 -11.02 -5.59 -6.46
CA TRP A 4 -12.23 -5.56 -7.30
C TRP A 4 -13.29 -6.60 -6.92
N HIS A 5 -12.92 -7.62 -6.14
CA HIS A 5 -13.84 -8.65 -5.67
C HIS A 5 -14.06 -8.51 -4.17
N GLU A 6 -15.18 -9.05 -3.68
CA GLU A 6 -15.48 -9.10 -2.25
C GLU A 6 -14.31 -9.67 -1.46
N ARG A 7 -14.09 -9.12 -0.26
CA ARG A 7 -13.01 -9.52 0.65
C ARG A 7 -11.61 -9.43 0.03
N SER A 8 -11.40 -8.52 -0.92
CA SER A 8 -10.08 -8.20 -1.46
C SER A 8 -9.80 -6.72 -1.31
N TRP A 9 -8.52 -6.39 -1.06
CA TRP A 9 -8.06 -5.04 -0.78
C TRP A 9 -6.75 -4.77 -1.51
N GLY A 10 -6.63 -3.63 -2.20
CA GLY A 10 -5.45 -3.28 -2.97
C GLY A 10 -5.20 -1.78 -3.04
N TYR A 11 -3.94 -1.39 -3.10
CA TYR A 11 -3.51 -0.02 -3.36
C TYR A 11 -2.89 0.07 -4.76
N ARG A 12 -3.44 0.97 -5.58
CA ARG A 12 -3.12 1.09 -7.00
C ARG A 12 -2.20 2.29 -7.27
N GLY A 13 -1.08 2.05 -7.95
CA GLY A 13 -0.02 3.06 -8.09
C GLY A 13 -0.20 4.11 -9.18
N ASP A 14 -1.01 3.83 -10.21
CA ASP A 14 -1.24 4.73 -11.35
C ASP A 14 -2.12 5.94 -10.98
N GLU A 15 -3.03 5.75 -10.03
CA GLU A 15 -4.01 6.75 -9.60
C GLU A 15 -3.91 7.07 -8.11
N GLY A 16 -3.21 6.25 -7.31
CA GLY A 16 -3.08 6.48 -5.87
C GLY A 16 -4.34 6.12 -5.08
N GLN A 17 -5.16 5.20 -5.62
CA GLN A 17 -6.44 4.83 -5.04
C GLN A 17 -6.38 3.53 -4.24
N ALA A 18 -7.19 3.47 -3.17
CA ALA A 18 -7.44 2.25 -2.42
C ALA A 18 -8.71 1.56 -2.93
N PHE A 19 -8.58 0.30 -3.33
CA PHE A 19 -9.67 -0.55 -3.81
C PHE A 19 -10.06 -1.57 -2.75
N ALA A 20 -11.34 -1.65 -2.45
CA ALA A 20 -11.90 -2.62 -1.51
C ALA A 20 -13.28 -3.08 -1.99
N GLU A 21 -13.44 -4.39 -2.15
CA GLU A 21 -14.74 -5.02 -2.42
C GLU A 21 -15.48 -4.41 -3.63
N GLY A 22 -14.76 -4.11 -4.71
CA GLY A 22 -15.34 -3.55 -5.93
C GLY A 22 -15.60 -2.03 -5.88
N ARG A 23 -15.12 -1.34 -4.84
CA ARG A 23 -15.19 0.11 -4.70
C ARG A 23 -13.80 0.71 -4.60
N ASP A 24 -13.62 1.92 -5.12
CA ASP A 24 -12.40 2.71 -5.03
C ASP A 24 -12.62 3.99 -4.21
N ALA A 25 -11.53 4.49 -3.64
CA ALA A 25 -11.47 5.78 -2.97
C ALA A 25 -10.07 6.40 -3.11
N ASP A 26 -10.03 7.73 -3.16
CA ASP A 26 -8.78 8.47 -3.06
C ASP A 26 -8.07 8.13 -1.74
N TYR A 27 -6.78 7.86 -1.83
CA TYR A 27 -5.99 7.41 -0.68
C TYR A 27 -4.70 8.21 -0.52
N ASP A 28 -3.76 8.11 -1.46
CA ASP A 28 -2.51 8.87 -1.44
C ASP A 28 -2.06 9.22 -2.87
N ALA A 29 -0.88 9.80 -3.03
CA ALA A 29 -0.26 10.05 -4.31
C ALA A 29 0.24 8.76 -4.97
N LYS A 30 0.20 8.77 -6.30
CA LYS A 30 0.86 7.79 -7.19
C LYS A 30 2.26 7.43 -6.71
N TYR A 31 2.70 6.21 -7.01
CA TYR A 31 4.07 5.77 -6.76
C TYR A 31 4.66 5.20 -8.03
N ASP A 32 5.97 5.31 -8.22
CA ASP A 32 6.64 4.96 -9.47
C ASP A 32 7.53 3.71 -9.34
N GLU A 33 8.32 3.45 -10.39
CA GLU A 33 9.16 2.27 -10.56
C GLU A 33 10.16 2.00 -9.43
N ASN A 34 10.57 3.01 -8.66
CA ASN A 34 11.60 2.87 -7.64
C ASN A 34 11.04 2.89 -6.21
N ALA A 35 9.75 3.13 -6.06
CA ALA A 35 9.10 3.18 -4.75
C ALA A 35 9.02 1.80 -4.10
N VAL A 36 9.36 1.73 -2.81
CA VAL A 36 9.13 0.53 -1.99
C VAL A 36 7.79 0.66 -1.27
N ILE A 37 6.80 -0.12 -1.72
CA ILE A 37 5.48 -0.15 -1.13
C ILE A 37 5.38 -1.25 -0.06
N GLY A 38 5.17 -0.84 1.18
CA GLY A 38 4.87 -1.73 2.30
C GLY A 38 3.37 -1.85 2.53
N CYS A 39 2.93 -3.03 2.98
CA CYS A 39 1.55 -3.28 3.41
C CYS A 39 1.57 -3.79 4.85
N GLY A 40 0.93 -3.06 5.75
CA GLY A 40 0.82 -3.40 7.17
C GLY A 40 -0.61 -3.76 7.53
N ILE A 41 -0.79 -4.84 8.30
CA ILE A 41 -2.08 -5.27 8.84
C ILE A 41 -1.97 -5.28 10.35
N ASN A 42 -2.87 -4.57 11.01
CA ASN A 42 -3.07 -4.67 12.44
C ASN A 42 -4.34 -5.48 12.70
N PHE A 43 -4.17 -6.73 13.12
CA PHE A 43 -5.27 -7.66 13.36
C PHE A 43 -6.09 -7.32 14.61
N ASP A 44 -5.48 -6.67 15.61
CA ASP A 44 -6.17 -6.26 16.83
C ASP A 44 -7.12 -5.08 16.56
N GLU A 45 -6.67 -4.12 15.75
CA GLU A 45 -7.46 -2.95 15.35
C GLU A 45 -8.34 -3.22 14.11
N HIS A 46 -8.17 -4.37 13.45
CA HIS A 46 -8.84 -4.72 12.18
C HIS A 46 -8.63 -3.68 11.07
N ILE A 47 -7.42 -3.15 10.95
CA ILE A 47 -7.07 -2.14 9.94
C ILE A 47 -5.90 -2.59 9.08
N ALA A 48 -5.81 -2.00 7.89
CA ALA A 48 -4.63 -2.08 7.04
C ALA A 48 -4.19 -0.69 6.59
N PHE A 49 -2.89 -0.54 6.41
CA PHE A 49 -2.23 0.69 5.97
C PHE A 49 -1.12 0.37 4.98
N TYR A 50 -0.73 1.37 4.19
CA TYR A 50 0.42 1.28 3.30
C TYR A 50 1.54 2.20 3.73
N THR A 51 2.75 1.88 3.28
CA THR A 51 3.92 2.75 3.40
C THR A 51 4.57 2.96 2.04
N ARG A 52 5.17 4.13 1.82
CA ARG A 52 6.07 4.39 0.68
C ARG A 52 7.41 4.85 1.24
N ASP A 53 8.49 4.15 0.88
CA ASP A 53 9.86 4.50 1.26
C ASP A 53 9.98 4.85 2.76
N GLU A 54 9.47 3.95 3.60
CA GLU A 54 9.39 4.04 5.08
C GLU A 54 8.25 4.89 5.66
N VAL A 55 7.68 5.82 4.89
CA VAL A 55 6.64 6.74 5.36
C VAL A 55 5.27 6.07 5.36
N VAL A 56 4.55 6.15 6.49
CA VAL A 56 3.16 5.69 6.60
C VAL A 56 2.24 6.64 5.83
N LEU A 57 1.42 6.07 4.95
CA LEU A 57 0.46 6.83 4.13
C LEU A 57 -0.89 7.03 4.82
N GLY A 58 -1.12 6.32 5.93
CA GLY A 58 -2.36 6.37 6.68
C GLY A 58 -3.13 5.06 6.65
N LYS A 59 -4.25 5.02 7.36
CA LYS A 59 -5.19 3.90 7.35
C LYS A 59 -5.92 3.83 6.01
N ALA A 60 -5.72 2.75 5.27
CA ALA A 60 -6.38 2.48 3.99
C ALA A 60 -7.73 1.80 4.19
N PHE A 61 -7.77 0.77 5.04
CA PHE A 61 -8.95 -0.09 5.18
C PHE A 61 -9.29 -0.34 6.64
N THR A 62 -10.56 -0.60 6.89
CA THR A 62 -11.13 -1.03 8.17
C THR A 62 -11.85 -2.37 8.01
N ASP A 63 -12.16 -3.01 9.13
CA ASP A 63 -12.86 -4.29 9.17
C ASP A 63 -12.11 -5.43 8.44
N ILE A 64 -10.78 -5.34 8.41
CA ILE A 64 -9.91 -6.38 7.86
C ILE A 64 -9.92 -7.60 8.81
N LYS A 65 -10.50 -8.70 8.34
CA LYS A 65 -10.77 -9.90 9.14
C LYS A 65 -10.54 -11.17 8.32
N GLY A 66 -10.32 -12.28 9.03
CA GLY A 66 -10.19 -13.61 8.45
C GLY A 66 -8.76 -13.99 8.08
N LYS A 67 -8.63 -15.09 7.34
CA LYS A 67 -7.34 -15.60 6.87
C LYS A 67 -6.95 -14.87 5.60
N LEU A 68 -5.83 -14.16 5.65
CA LEU A 68 -5.37 -13.26 4.59
C LEU A 68 -4.08 -13.76 3.93
N TYR A 69 -3.89 -13.41 2.66
CA TYR A 69 -2.79 -13.78 1.78
C TYR A 69 -2.26 -12.52 1.13
N PRO A 70 -0.95 -12.28 1.14
CA PRO A 70 -0.41 -11.20 0.35
C PRO A 70 -0.62 -11.49 -1.14
N ALA A 71 -0.92 -10.46 -1.91
CA ALA A 71 -1.11 -10.53 -3.34
C ALA A 71 -0.54 -9.31 -4.03
N VAL A 72 -0.18 -9.49 -5.30
CA VAL A 72 0.28 -8.41 -6.18
C VAL A 72 -0.44 -8.61 -7.50
N SER A 73 -0.95 -7.54 -8.09
CA SER A 73 -1.48 -7.56 -9.45
C SER A 73 -0.75 -6.57 -10.33
N VAL A 74 -0.48 -7.00 -11.56
CA VAL A 74 0.10 -6.20 -12.64
C VAL A 74 -0.88 -6.18 -13.80
N ASP A 75 -0.90 -5.08 -14.54
CA ASP A 75 -1.74 -4.91 -15.73
C ASP A 75 -1.01 -5.34 -17.00
N GLU A 76 -1.74 -5.70 -18.05
CA GLU A 76 -1.16 -6.07 -19.35
C GLU A 76 -0.34 -4.94 -20.00
N CYS A 77 -0.68 -3.68 -19.71
CA CYS A 77 0.08 -2.53 -20.21
C CYS A 77 1.46 -2.37 -19.54
N MET A 78 1.74 -3.10 -18.46
CA MET A 78 3.00 -3.08 -17.70
C MET A 78 4.09 -3.97 -18.33
N VAL A 79 4.31 -3.83 -19.63
CA VAL A 79 5.25 -4.67 -20.36
C VAL A 79 6.68 -4.41 -19.89
N GLY A 80 7.36 -5.45 -19.42
CA GLY A 80 8.74 -5.36 -18.94
C GLY A 80 8.89 -4.93 -17.48
N SER A 81 7.80 -4.57 -16.80
CA SER A 81 7.83 -4.24 -15.38
C SER A 81 8.25 -5.44 -14.53
N ARG A 82 8.93 -5.16 -13.42
CA ARG A 82 9.37 -6.18 -12.47
C ARG A 82 8.97 -5.78 -11.07
N VAL A 83 8.35 -6.71 -10.35
CA VAL A 83 8.03 -6.54 -8.94
C VAL A 83 8.81 -7.56 -8.15
N SER A 84 9.46 -7.11 -7.07
CA SER A 84 10.07 -7.99 -6.10
C SER A 84 9.32 -7.87 -4.78
N THR A 85 9.04 -9.00 -4.13
CA THR A 85 8.26 -9.05 -2.90
C THR A 85 9.11 -9.59 -1.76
N LYS A 86 8.97 -9.00 -0.57
CA LYS A 86 9.52 -9.54 0.67
C LYS A 86 8.38 -9.83 1.63
N PHE A 87 8.28 -11.07 2.09
CA PHE A 87 7.30 -11.50 3.08
C PHE A 87 7.92 -11.56 4.46
N TRP A 88 7.15 -11.18 5.48
CA TRP A 88 7.64 -11.19 6.85
C TRP A 88 7.83 -12.64 7.31
N VAL A 89 9.03 -12.92 7.83
CA VAL A 89 9.43 -14.26 8.30
C VAL A 89 9.87 -14.24 9.77
N GLY A 90 9.26 -13.36 10.57
CA GLY A 90 9.56 -13.22 11.99
C GLY A 90 10.59 -12.15 12.34
N GLU A 91 11.19 -11.47 11.35
CA GLU A 91 12.16 -10.40 11.55
C GLU A 91 11.88 -9.22 10.63
N THR A 92 12.06 -7.99 11.14
CA THR A 92 11.79 -6.74 10.41
C THR A 92 13.05 -6.04 9.91
N THR A 93 14.26 -6.54 10.18
CA THR A 93 15.54 -5.88 9.84
C THR A 93 15.71 -5.61 8.35
N ASN A 94 15.05 -6.38 7.48
CA ASN A 94 15.11 -6.24 6.02
C ASN A 94 13.89 -5.53 5.40
N PHE A 95 12.98 -4.98 6.21
CA PHE A 95 11.83 -4.18 5.77
C PHE A 95 12.13 -2.69 5.85
N MET A 96 11.63 -1.88 4.90
CA MET A 96 11.78 -0.42 4.97
C MET A 96 11.08 0.16 6.20
N TYR A 97 9.80 -0.18 6.40
CA TYR A 97 9.06 0.26 7.57
C TYR A 97 9.54 -0.43 8.86
N LYS A 98 9.92 0.37 9.86
CA LYS A 98 10.37 -0.08 11.19
C LYS A 98 9.44 0.32 12.34
N GLY A 99 8.36 1.04 12.05
CA GLY A 99 7.47 1.60 13.06
C GLY A 99 6.51 0.60 13.69
N SER A 100 5.73 1.07 14.66
CA SER A 100 4.68 0.27 15.31
C SER A 100 3.40 0.21 14.46
N LEU A 101 2.80 -0.97 14.36
CA LEU A 101 1.48 -1.17 13.72
C LEU A 101 0.35 -0.40 14.41
N THR A 102 0.57 0.07 15.64
CA THR A 102 -0.36 0.89 16.44
C THR A 102 0.03 2.37 16.52
N ALA A 103 1.04 2.81 15.75
CA ALA A 103 1.43 4.22 15.74
C ALA A 103 0.26 5.10 15.26
N PRO A 104 0.10 6.35 15.76
CA PRO A 104 -1.04 7.20 15.39
C PRO A 104 -1.27 7.36 13.88
N GLY A 105 -0.18 7.42 13.10
CA GLY A 105 -0.25 7.50 11.64
C GLY A 105 -0.86 6.27 10.97
N THR A 106 -0.71 5.07 11.53
CA THR A 106 -1.31 3.84 10.95
C THR A 106 -2.80 3.74 11.22
N LEU A 107 -3.30 4.46 12.24
CA LEU A 107 -4.70 4.42 12.69
C LEU A 107 -5.55 5.56 12.11
N THR A 108 -4.90 6.59 11.56
CA THR A 108 -5.52 7.82 11.07
C THR A 108 -5.67 7.78 9.56
N ARG A 109 -6.77 8.28 9.00
CA ARG A 109 -6.94 8.32 7.54
C ARG A 109 -5.99 9.35 6.92
N PRO A 110 -5.53 9.18 5.66
CA PRO A 110 -4.53 10.05 5.04
C PRO A 110 -4.86 11.55 5.14
N TRP A 111 -6.10 11.94 4.82
CA TRP A 111 -6.55 13.34 4.87
C TRP A 111 -6.71 13.92 6.28
N GLN A 112 -6.60 13.09 7.32
CA GLN A 112 -6.64 13.52 8.72
C GLN A 112 -5.23 13.56 9.32
N MET A 113 -4.21 13.13 8.59
CA MET A 113 -2.82 13.20 9.03
C MET A 113 -2.30 14.63 8.91
N GLU A 114 -1.48 15.03 9.88
CA GLU A 114 -0.74 16.28 9.78
C GLU A 114 0.32 16.17 8.66
N PRO A 115 0.47 17.20 7.79
CA PRO A 115 1.51 17.20 6.78
C PRO A 115 2.87 16.92 7.43
N GLN A 116 3.59 15.91 6.96
CA GLN A 116 4.93 15.66 7.47
C GLN A 116 5.82 16.84 7.08
N PRO A 117 6.58 17.43 8.02
CA PRO A 117 7.49 18.50 7.68
C PRO A 117 8.48 17.98 6.61
N PRO A 118 8.77 18.77 5.56
CA PRO A 118 9.68 18.32 4.52
C PRO A 118 11.03 17.97 5.17
N THR A 119 11.44 16.71 5.01
CA THR A 119 12.78 16.28 5.39
C THR A 119 13.76 17.01 4.49
N SER A 120 14.55 17.91 5.09
CA SER A 120 15.46 18.87 4.46
C SER A 120 16.08 18.50 3.09
N SER A 121 15.93 19.44 2.16
CA SER A 121 16.83 19.85 1.07
C SER A 121 17.34 18.79 0.08
N LEU A 122 16.65 18.64 -1.07
CA LEU A 122 17.08 19.17 -2.37
C LEU A 122 16.14 18.65 -3.48
N ILE A 123 15.51 19.60 -4.17
CA ILE A 123 14.89 19.45 -5.51
C ILE A 123 13.63 18.57 -5.58
N GLN A 124 12.48 19.22 -5.77
CA GLN A 124 11.38 18.62 -6.55
C GLN A 124 11.06 19.53 -7.74
N THR A 125 11.86 19.39 -8.78
CA THR A 125 11.40 19.65 -10.15
C THR A 125 11.57 18.35 -10.89
N TRP A 126 10.50 17.56 -10.97
CA TRP A 126 10.44 16.41 -11.86
C TRP A 126 9.07 16.39 -12.54
N LEU A 127 9.08 16.85 -13.78
CA LEU A 127 8.11 16.50 -14.80
C LEU A 127 8.54 15.12 -15.30
N GLN A 128 7.81 14.05 -14.98
CA GLN A 128 8.09 12.73 -15.53
C GLN A 128 6.81 12.05 -16.04
N SER A 129 6.82 11.92 -17.36
CA SER A 129 6.26 10.87 -18.21
C SER A 129 5.83 9.57 -17.49
N LEU A 130 4.67 9.06 -17.90
CA LEU A 130 4.05 7.81 -17.48
C LEU A 130 4.79 6.57 -18.03
N ASP A 131 4.71 5.46 -17.30
CA ASP A 131 4.24 4.13 -17.75
C ASP A 131 4.93 2.97 -17.00
N SER A 132 4.42 2.60 -15.81
CA SER A 132 4.46 1.24 -15.18
C SER A 132 4.08 1.29 -13.68
N PHE A 133 2.95 0.69 -13.26
CA PHE A 133 2.48 0.76 -11.86
C PHE A 133 1.97 -0.57 -11.28
N ALA A 134 2.70 -1.19 -10.34
CA ALA A 134 2.28 -2.45 -9.71
C ALA A 134 1.26 -2.21 -8.58
N THR A 135 0.31 -3.11 -8.33
CA THR A 135 -0.62 -3.03 -7.18
C THR A 135 -0.17 -3.95 -6.06
N CYS A 136 -0.04 -3.45 -4.82
CA CYS A 136 0.23 -4.26 -3.62
C CYS A 136 -1.09 -4.57 -2.90
N ALA A 137 -1.28 -5.81 -2.43
CA ALA A 137 -2.62 -6.28 -2.09
C ALA A 137 -2.71 -7.44 -1.08
N ILE A 138 -3.95 -7.73 -0.64
CA ILE A 138 -4.30 -8.79 0.33
C ILE A 138 -5.56 -9.56 -0.14
N LEU A 139 -5.57 -10.90 -0.06
CA LEU A 139 -6.64 -11.84 -0.47
C LEU A 139 -7.06 -12.80 0.67
N PRO A 140 -8.26 -13.42 0.67
CA PRO A 140 -8.65 -14.45 1.63
C PRO A 140 -8.52 -15.90 1.07
N LEU A 141 -8.57 -16.93 1.94
CA LEU A 141 -8.36 -18.35 1.52
C LEU A 141 -9.50 -19.01 0.75
N ASP A 142 -10.77 -18.60 0.90
CA ASP A 142 -11.88 -19.42 0.40
C ASP A 142 -12.05 -19.32 -1.12
N LEU A 143 -11.20 -20.07 -1.82
CA LEU A 143 -11.45 -20.66 -3.13
C LEU A 143 -11.77 -22.14 -2.90
N SER A 144 -13.02 -22.41 -2.51
CA SER A 144 -13.65 -23.74 -2.61
C SER A 144 -15.05 -23.59 -3.16
#